data_AF-A0A2S9SJN9-F1
#
_entry.id   AF-A0A2S9SJN9-F1
#
_cell.length_a   1.000
_cell.length_b   1.000
_cell.length_c   1.000
_cell.angle_alpha   90.00
_cell.angle_beta   90.00
_cell.angle_gamma   90.00
#
_symmetry.space_group_name_H-M   'P 1'
#
loop_
_entity.id
_entity.type
_entity.pdbx_description
1 polymer ?
#
loop_
_entity_poly.entity_id
_entity_poly.type
_entity_poly.pdbx_seq_one_letter_code
_entity_poly.pdbx_strand_id
1 'polypeptide(L)'
;YDKVEEIAKIVMPKIIVCGASAYAREIDFKRFRQIADSVGAILFADIAHIAGLVAANEHQSPFPHAHVVTTTTHKTLRGPRGGMIMTNDEDIAKKINSAIFPGLQGGPLVHVIAAKAVAFKEILDPKWKDYAKQVKANAKV
;
A
#
# COMPACT_ATOMS: atom_id res chain seq x y z
N TYR A 1 6.11 18.37 0.39
CA TYR A 1 7.18 17.36 0.59
C TYR A 1 8.40 17.95 1.26
N ASP A 2 8.82 19.18 0.95
CA ASP A 2 10.08 19.75 1.48
C ASP A 2 10.11 19.85 3.01
N LYS A 3 8.98 20.18 3.64
CA LYS A 3 8.89 20.16 5.11
C LYS A 3 9.07 18.76 5.71
N VAL A 4 8.66 17.71 5.00
CA VAL A 4 8.90 16.32 5.41
C VAL A 4 10.40 16.01 5.34
N GLU A 5 11.08 16.46 4.29
CA GLU A 5 12.53 16.28 4.14
C GLU A 5 13.32 17.01 5.23
N GLU A 6 12.96 18.27 5.49
CA GLU A 6 13.56 19.09 6.55
C GLU A 6 13.45 18.37 7.90
N ILE A 7 12.24 17.93 8.27
CA ILE A 7 12.00 17.22 9.53
C ILE A 7 12.74 15.88 9.57
N ALA A 8 12.74 15.12 8.47
CA ALA A 8 13.42 13.83 8.40
C ALA A 8 14.92 13.96 8.67
N LYS A 9 15.57 15.00 8.15
CA LYS A 9 17.01 15.27 8.39
C LYS A 9 17.31 15.66 9.84
N ILE A 10 16.34 16.23 10.56
CA ILE A 10 16.47 16.58 11.97
C ILE A 10 16.28 15.34 12.86
N VAL A 11 15.21 14.58 12.63
CA VAL A 11 14.79 13.48 13.53
C VAL A 11 15.38 12.13 13.17
N MET A 12 15.97 12.00 11.96
CA MET A 12 16.61 10.78 11.46
C MET A 12 15.75 9.51 11.65
N PRO A 13 14.52 9.48 11.09
CA PRO A 13 13.57 8.42 11.36
C PRO A 13 14.08 7.08 10.79
N LYS A 14 13.70 5.96 11.42
CA LYS A 14 13.97 4.62 10.87
C LYS A 14 12.96 4.21 9.80
N ILE A 15 11.75 4.75 9.86
CA ILE A 15 10.66 4.45 8.93
C ILE A 15 9.93 5.76 8.60
N ILE A 16 9.63 5.97 7.33
CA ILE A 16 8.74 7.03 6.86
C ILE A 16 7.48 6.37 6.31
N VAL A 17 6.33 6.70 6.89
CA VAL A 17 5.03 6.20 6.43
C VAL A 17 4.44 7.17 5.41
N CYS A 18 4.03 6.64 4.27
CA CYS A 18 3.45 7.35 3.16
C CYS A 18 2.09 6.75 2.81
N GLY A 19 1.02 7.28 3.41
CA GLY A 19 -0.35 6.83 3.21
C GLY A 19 -1.32 7.83 3.80
N ALA A 20 -2.57 7.78 3.35
CA ALA A 20 -3.60 8.71 3.81
C ALA A 20 -4.99 8.08 3.77
N SER A 21 -5.83 8.50 4.73
CA SER A 21 -7.25 8.16 4.76
C SER A 21 -8.12 9.24 4.10
N ALA A 22 -7.75 10.51 4.26
CA ALA A 22 -8.51 11.68 3.80
C ALA A 22 -7.59 12.66 3.07
N TYR A 23 -7.07 12.24 1.92
CA TYR A 23 -6.25 13.06 1.05
C TYR A 23 -6.67 12.86 -0.41
N ALA A 24 -7.09 13.94 -1.07
CA ALA A 24 -7.72 13.89 -2.38
C ALA A 24 -6.72 14.06 -3.56
N ARG A 25 -5.42 14.07 -3.28
CA ARG A 25 -4.37 14.22 -4.30
C ARG A 25 -3.57 12.93 -4.44
N GLU A 26 -2.95 12.79 -5.61
CA GLU A 26 -2.02 11.70 -5.86
C GLU A 26 -0.79 11.82 -4.97
N ILE A 27 -0.26 10.68 -4.56
CA ILE A 27 0.89 10.57 -3.67
C ILE A 27 2.16 10.33 -4.48
N ASP A 28 3.13 11.23 -4.36
CA ASP A 28 4.41 11.11 -5.04
C ASP A 28 5.35 10.17 -4.27
N PHE A 29 5.21 8.87 -4.52
CA PHE A 29 6.04 7.84 -3.89
C PHE A 29 7.53 7.98 -4.26
N LYS A 30 7.84 8.52 -5.44
CA LYS A 30 9.23 8.76 -5.87
C LYS A 30 9.87 9.83 -4.99
N ARG A 31 9.18 10.94 -4.74
CA ARG A 31 9.67 12.01 -3.86
C ARG A 31 9.83 11.52 -2.43
N PHE A 32 8.88 10.74 -1.91
CA PHE A 32 9.02 10.11 -0.60
C PHE A 32 10.23 9.16 -0.53
N ARG A 33 10.49 8.41 -1.60
CA ARG A 33 11.64 7.50 -1.65
C ARG A 33 12.97 8.25 -1.58
N GLN A 34 13.11 9.34 -2.33
CA GLN A 34 14.29 10.20 -2.26
C GLN A 34 14.54 10.73 -0.83
N ILE A 35 13.47 11.14 -0.14
CA ILE A 35 13.57 11.61 1.25
C ILE A 35 14.03 10.48 2.17
N ALA A 36 13.40 9.30 2.06
CA ALA A 36 13.74 8.14 2.88
C ALA A 36 15.21 7.72 2.70
N ASP A 37 15.68 7.62 1.45
CA ASP A 37 17.07 7.27 1.15
C ASP A 37 18.06 8.31 1.72
N SER A 38 17.71 9.60 1.69
CA SER A 38 18.59 10.68 2.20
C SER A 38 18.89 10.60 3.70
N VAL A 39 18.06 9.90 4.47
CA VAL A 39 18.21 9.73 5.92
C VAL A 39 18.35 8.26 6.33
N GLY A 40 18.48 7.34 5.36
CA GLY A 40 18.59 5.90 5.61
C GLY A 40 17.34 5.25 6.23
N ALA A 41 16.15 5.77 5.91
CA ALA A 41 14.87 5.27 6.42
C ALA A 41 14.23 4.25 5.46
N ILE A 42 13.43 3.34 6.03
CA ILE A 42 12.52 2.50 5.26
C ILE A 42 11.31 3.34 4.83
N LEU A 43 11.10 3.51 3.53
CA LEU A 43 9.81 3.96 3.00
C LEU A 43 8.75 2.85 3.11
N PHE A 44 7.71 3.11 3.89
CA PHE A 44 6.54 2.26 4.07
C PHE A 44 5.30 2.96 3.47
N ALA A 45 4.74 2.44 2.38
CA ALA A 45 3.51 2.94 1.78
C ALA A 45 2.25 2.21 2.29
N ASP A 46 1.28 2.92 2.86
CA ASP A 46 -0.06 2.38 3.12
C ASP A 46 -1.02 2.87 2.04
N ILE A 47 -1.43 1.96 1.16
CA ILE A 47 -2.29 2.25 0.01
C ILE A 47 -3.75 1.84 0.26
N ALA A 48 -4.17 1.60 1.51
CA ALA A 48 -5.48 1.05 1.83
C ALA A 48 -6.67 1.72 1.14
N HIS A 49 -6.65 3.06 1.01
CA HIS A 49 -7.74 3.82 0.37
C HIS A 49 -7.66 3.87 -1.17
N ILE A 50 -6.50 3.57 -1.75
CA ILE A 50 -6.25 3.72 -3.20
C ILE A 50 -5.89 2.40 -3.89
N ALA A 51 -5.80 1.28 -3.17
CA ALA A 51 -5.27 0.02 -3.70
C ALA A 51 -6.04 -0.51 -4.93
N GLY A 52 -7.36 -0.35 -4.98
CA GLY A 52 -8.14 -0.72 -6.18
C GLY A 52 -7.82 0.14 -7.40
N LEU A 53 -7.50 1.43 -7.19
CA LEU A 53 -7.09 2.34 -8.25
C LEU A 53 -5.66 2.05 -8.70
N VAL A 54 -4.76 1.72 -7.76
CA VAL A 54 -3.40 1.28 -8.05
C VAL A 54 -3.41 0.02 -8.93
N ALA A 55 -4.21 -0.99 -8.57
CA ALA A 55 -4.33 -2.21 -9.35
C ALA A 55 -4.84 -1.97 -10.78
N ALA A 56 -5.65 -0.93 -10.99
CA ALA A 56 -6.16 -0.53 -12.30
C ALA A 56 -5.23 0.42 -13.10
N ASN A 57 -4.10 0.84 -12.52
CA ASN A 57 -3.25 1.92 -13.03
C ASN A 57 -3.97 3.30 -13.14
N GLU A 58 -4.96 3.55 -12.29
CA GLU A 58 -5.68 4.84 -12.20
C GLU A 58 -5.18 5.73 -11.03
N HIS A 59 -4.20 5.22 -10.27
CA HIS A 59 -3.35 5.94 -9.34
C HIS A 59 -1.91 5.41 -9.48
N GLN A 60 -0.90 6.26 -9.21
CA GLN A 60 0.51 5.86 -9.23
C GLN A 60 0.75 4.62 -8.35
N SER A 61 1.55 3.68 -8.86
CA SER A 61 1.97 2.50 -8.10
C SER A 61 3.01 2.89 -7.04
N PRO A 62 2.92 2.36 -5.80
CA PRO A 62 3.99 2.52 -4.81
C PRO A 62 5.23 1.72 -5.17
N PHE A 63 5.13 0.69 -6.02
CA PHE A 63 6.28 -0.02 -6.57
C PHE A 63 6.75 0.65 -7.86
N PRO A 64 8.07 0.83 -8.07
CA PRO A 64 9.18 0.20 -7.33
C PRO A 64 9.72 1.04 -6.14
N HIS A 65 9.06 2.13 -5.76
CA HIS A 65 9.62 3.11 -4.83
C HIS A 65 9.61 2.66 -3.36
N ALA A 66 8.47 2.13 -2.88
CA ALA A 66 8.31 1.71 -1.49
C ALA A 66 9.07 0.40 -1.19
N HIS A 67 9.68 0.33 -0.01
CA HIS A 67 10.31 -0.90 0.48
C HIS A 67 9.25 -1.87 1.00
N VAL A 68 8.22 -1.35 1.67
CA VAL A 68 7.08 -2.09 2.19
C VAL A 68 5.80 -1.41 1.74
N VAL A 69 4.82 -2.20 1.33
CA VAL A 69 3.48 -1.74 0.99
C VAL A 69 2.46 -2.51 1.82
N THR A 70 1.58 -1.81 2.52
CA THR A 70 0.39 -2.42 3.14
C THR A 70 -0.88 -1.96 2.47
N THR A 71 -1.92 -2.78 2.60
CA THR A 71 -3.26 -2.39 2.20
C THR A 71 -4.32 -3.16 2.97
N THR A 72 -5.50 -2.58 3.08
CA THR A 72 -6.72 -3.31 3.42
C THR A 72 -7.36 -3.90 2.18
N THR A 73 -7.95 -5.09 2.27
CA THR A 73 -8.55 -5.77 1.11
C THR A 73 -10.00 -5.38 0.79
N HIS A 74 -10.67 -4.61 1.66
CA HIS A 74 -12.12 -4.38 1.59
C HIS A 74 -12.55 -2.99 1.11
N LYS A 75 -11.62 -2.04 0.96
CA LYS A 75 -11.95 -0.67 0.54
C LYS A 75 -12.09 -0.62 -0.98
N THR A 76 -11.22 0.13 -1.67
CA THR A 76 -11.26 0.22 -3.13
C THR A 76 -10.96 -1.11 -3.84
N LEU A 77 -10.34 -2.08 -3.15
CA LEU A 77 -10.19 -3.45 -3.64
C LEU A 77 -11.46 -4.31 -3.57
N ARG A 78 -12.52 -3.87 -2.87
CA ARG A 78 -13.84 -4.52 -2.82
C ARG A 78 -13.86 -6.00 -2.39
N GLY A 79 -12.80 -6.47 -1.73
CA GLY A 79 -12.70 -7.83 -1.20
C GLY A 79 -13.19 -7.97 0.25
N PRO A 80 -12.89 -9.08 0.93
CA PRO A 80 -13.28 -9.30 2.32
C PRO A 80 -12.49 -8.40 3.28
N ARG A 81 -12.98 -8.24 4.52
CA ARG A 81 -12.23 -7.57 5.59
C ARG A 81 -10.93 -8.32 5.89
N GLY A 82 -9.81 -7.60 5.88
CA GLY A 82 -8.47 -8.14 6.01
C GLY A 82 -7.42 -7.17 5.48
N GLY A 83 -6.17 -7.59 5.53
CA GLY A 83 -5.03 -6.83 4.98
C GLY A 83 -4.03 -7.69 4.21
N MET A 84 -3.08 -7.01 3.58
CA MET A 84 -1.90 -7.58 2.94
C MET A 84 -0.67 -6.74 3.28
N ILE A 85 0.48 -7.39 3.36
CA ILE A 85 1.79 -6.76 3.49
C ILE A 85 2.65 -7.30 2.34
N MET A 86 3.23 -6.40 1.56
CA MET A 86 3.97 -6.73 0.33
C MET A 86 5.34 -6.05 0.37
N THR A 87 6.34 -6.73 -0.16
CA THR A 87 7.70 -6.21 -0.33
C THR A 87 8.40 -7.00 -1.44
N ASN A 88 9.37 -6.38 -2.12
CA ASN A 88 10.27 -7.06 -3.06
C ASN A 88 11.60 -7.48 -2.42
N ASP A 89 11.78 -7.22 -1.12
CA ASP A 89 13.00 -7.54 -0.37
C ASP A 89 12.78 -8.80 0.47
N GLU A 90 13.56 -9.85 0.20
CA GLU A 90 13.43 -11.15 0.88
C GLU A 90 13.75 -11.09 2.37
N ASP A 91 14.69 -10.24 2.78
CA ASP A 91 15.09 -10.12 4.18
C ASP A 91 14.04 -9.37 4.99
N ILE A 92 13.40 -8.37 4.37
CA ILE A 92 12.22 -7.72 4.93
C ILE A 92 11.05 -8.72 5.00
N ALA A 93 10.82 -9.52 3.95
CA ALA A 93 9.76 -10.53 3.92
C ALA A 93 9.90 -11.56 5.04
N LYS A 94 11.11 -12.08 5.28
CA LYS A 94 11.40 -13.00 6.39
C LYS A 94 11.07 -12.37 7.75
N LYS A 95 11.50 -11.13 7.98
CA LYS A 95 11.22 -10.40 9.22
C LYS A 95 9.72 -10.16 9.43
N ILE A 96 9.00 -9.78 8.38
CA ILE A 96 7.55 -9.56 8.41
C ILE A 96 6.82 -10.88 8.71
N ASN A 97 7.16 -11.97 8.02
CA ASN A 97 6.53 -13.27 8.23
C ASN A 97 6.70 -13.74 9.68
N SER A 98 7.91 -13.70 10.22
CA SER A 98 8.18 -14.05 11.63
C SER A 98 7.46 -13.15 12.62
N ALA A 99 7.33 -11.84 12.32
CA ALA A 99 6.58 -10.90 13.15
C ALA A 99 5.07 -11.21 13.15
N ILE A 100 4.49 -11.63 12.01
CA ILE A 100 3.08 -12.03 11.93
C ILE A 100 2.85 -13.34 12.66
N PHE A 101 3.62 -14.38 12.36
CA PHE A 101 3.57 -15.67 13.05
C PHE A 101 5.00 -16.17 13.29
N PRO A 102 5.38 -16.53 14.52
CA PRO A 102 4.53 -16.67 15.71
C PRO A 102 4.34 -15.37 16.53
N GLY A 103 4.84 -14.22 16.05
CA GLY A 103 4.92 -13.00 16.87
C GLY A 103 3.59 -12.38 17.31
N LEU A 104 2.68 -12.10 16.37
CA LEU A 104 1.48 -11.29 16.62
C LEU A 104 0.16 -12.07 16.50
N GLN A 105 0.12 -13.07 15.62
CA GLN A 105 -1.07 -13.85 15.31
C GLN A 105 -0.81 -15.34 15.49
N GLY A 106 -1.89 -16.10 15.69
CA GLY A 106 -1.90 -17.56 15.73
C GLY A 106 -2.36 -18.16 14.40
N GLY A 107 -3.40 -19.00 14.45
CA GLY A 107 -3.94 -19.67 13.27
C GLY A 107 -4.53 -18.69 12.24
N PRO A 108 -4.26 -18.87 10.93
CA PRO A 108 -4.76 -17.99 9.89
C PRO A 108 -6.26 -18.16 9.64
N LEU A 109 -6.94 -17.08 9.24
CA LEU A 109 -8.35 -17.13 8.83
C LEU A 109 -8.47 -17.59 7.37
N VAL A 110 -8.38 -18.91 7.14
CA VAL A 110 -8.32 -19.50 5.80
C VAL A 110 -9.55 -19.15 4.94
N HIS A 111 -10.74 -19.03 5.54
CA HIS A 111 -11.96 -18.58 4.85
C HIS A 111 -11.84 -17.14 4.31
N VAL A 112 -11.18 -16.24 5.05
CA VAL A 112 -10.88 -14.88 4.58
C VAL A 112 -9.82 -14.89 3.49
N ILE A 113 -8.80 -15.74 3.60
CA ILE A 113 -7.77 -15.91 2.56
C ILE A 113 -8.40 -16.39 1.25
N ALA A 114 -9.31 -17.37 1.30
CA ALA A 114 -10.04 -17.84 0.13
C ALA A 114 -10.89 -16.72 -0.51
N ALA A 115 -11.61 -15.93 0.31
CA ALA A 115 -12.39 -14.80 -0.19
C ALA A 115 -11.50 -13.71 -0.83
N LYS A 116 -10.27 -13.50 -0.35
CA LYS A 116 -9.31 -12.59 -1.00
C LYS A 116 -8.92 -13.10 -2.40
N ALA A 117 -8.70 -14.40 -2.57
CA ALA A 117 -8.37 -14.99 -3.87
C ALA A 117 -9.50 -14.77 -4.90
N VAL A 118 -10.75 -14.88 -4.47
CA VAL A 118 -11.91 -14.56 -5.33
C VAL A 118 -11.90 -13.08 -5.72
N ALA A 119 -11.69 -12.17 -4.76
CA ALA A 119 -11.61 -10.74 -5.06
C ALA A 119 -10.46 -10.40 -6.01
N PHE A 120 -9.28 -11.01 -5.85
CA PHE A 120 -8.14 -10.78 -6.75
C PHE A 120 -8.41 -11.27 -8.17
N LYS A 121 -9.17 -12.35 -8.33
CA LYS A 121 -9.63 -12.77 -9.66
C LYS A 121 -10.49 -11.70 -10.33
N GLU A 122 -11.41 -11.06 -9.59
CA GLU A 122 -12.20 -9.94 -10.13
C GLU A 122 -11.34 -8.72 -10.48
N ILE A 123 -10.33 -8.43 -9.66
CA ILE A 123 -9.42 -7.29 -9.88
C ILE A 123 -8.53 -7.49 -11.12
N LEU A 124 -8.19 -8.74 -11.44
CA LEU A 124 -7.44 -9.10 -12.65
C LEU A 124 -8.30 -9.07 -13.92
N ASP A 125 -9.64 -9.01 -13.81
CA ASP A 125 -10.52 -8.88 -14.96
C ASP A 125 -10.32 -7.49 -15.62
N PRO A 126 -10.16 -7.40 -16.96
CA PRO A 126 -10.00 -6.12 -17.65
C PRO A 126 -11.08 -5.08 -17.33
N LYS A 127 -12.32 -5.51 -17.02
CA LYS A 127 -13.43 -4.63 -16.64
C LYS A 127 -13.16 -3.88 -15.33
N TRP A 128 -12.23 -4.35 -14.50
CA TRP A 128 -11.83 -3.64 -13.29
C TRP A 128 -11.28 -2.25 -13.59
N LYS A 129 -10.55 -2.11 -14.71
CA LYS A 129 -10.02 -0.81 -15.13
C LYS A 129 -11.13 0.17 -15.49
N ASP A 130 -12.18 -0.29 -16.16
CA ASP A 130 -13.33 0.54 -16.49
C ASP A 130 -14.07 0.99 -15.22
N TYR A 131 -14.23 0.09 -14.25
CA TYR A 131 -14.76 0.42 -12.93
C TYR A 131 -13.92 1.51 -12.22
N ALA A 132 -12.60 1.35 -12.16
CA ALA A 132 -11.72 2.31 -11.51
C ALA A 132 -11.72 3.69 -12.19
N LYS A 133 -11.76 3.74 -13.53
CA LYS A 133 -11.93 4.99 -14.29
C LYS A 133 -13.23 5.69 -13.91
N GLN A 134 -14.33 4.94 -13.83
CA GLN A 134 -15.62 5.50 -13.45
C GLN A 134 -15.62 6.06 -12.03
N VAL A 135 -14.96 5.37 -11.07
CA VAL A 135 -14.78 5.88 -9.71
C VAL A 135 -14.03 7.22 -9.72
N LYS A 136 -12.91 7.32 -10.45
CA LYS A 136 -12.13 8.56 -10.55
C LYS A 136 -12.92 9.67 -11.25
N ALA A 137 -13.70 9.36 -12.29
CA ALA A 137 -14.54 10.32 -13.00
C ALA A 137 -15.65 10.88 -12.10
N ASN A 138 -16.34 10.02 -11.36
CA ASN A 138 -17.43 10.42 -10.45
C ASN A 138 -16.94 11.28 -9.28
N ALA A 139 -15.67 11.16 -8.90
CA ALA A 139 -15.08 11.94 -7.82
C ALA A 139 -14.56 13.33 -8.26
N LYS A 140 -14.59 13.64 -9.56
CA LYS A 140 -14.20 14.97 -10.05
C LYS A 140 -15.28 15.98 -9.67
N VAL A 141 -14.84 17.05 -9.03
CA VAL A 141 -15.62 18.27 -8.76
C VAL A 141 -15.24 19.32 -9.79
#